data_AF-A0A838H1K0-F1
#
_entry.id   AF-A0A838H1K0-F1
#
_cell.length_a   1.000
_cell.length_b   1.000
_cell.length_c   1.000
_cell.angle_alpha   90.00
_cell.angle_beta   90.00
_cell.angle_gamma   90.00
#
_symmetry.space_group_name_H-M   'P 1'
#
loop_
_entity.id
_entity.type
_entity.pdbx_description
1 polymer ?
#
loop_
_entity_poly.entity_id
_entity_poly.type
_entity_poly.pdbx_seq_one_letter_code
_entity_poly.pdbx_strand_id
1 'polypeptide(L)'
;MSDSAPGRGEVDELFDDLLAHLVDVSPTTATQLGDHRRDAELDDWGPAEADRRLRTLGELRRRLDGLDVLAPEGSRRGSAGPGHRGSAGPGDDGEAAGDALLIADAVDGMRFELEGLRVHASDPLYYLELATSSVYDLIRRDDLAPEPRA
;
A
#
# COMPACT_ATOMS: atom_id res chain seq x y z
N MET A 1 -21.54 11.83 -9.52
CA MET A 1 -20.17 12.26 -9.21
C MET A 1 -20.21 12.70 -7.76
N SER A 2 -19.94 11.78 -6.85
CA SER A 2 -19.93 12.07 -5.41
C SER A 2 -18.66 12.85 -5.10
N ASP A 3 -18.83 13.98 -4.44
CA ASP A 3 -17.77 14.84 -3.95
C ASP A 3 -17.26 14.22 -2.63
N SER A 4 -16.19 13.42 -2.71
CA SER A 4 -15.52 12.88 -1.52
C SER A 4 -14.95 14.04 -0.70
N ALA A 5 -14.96 13.92 0.63
CA ALA A 5 -14.29 14.90 1.48
C ALA A 5 -12.83 15.07 1.02
N PRO A 6 -12.29 16.29 0.97
CA PRO A 6 -11.01 16.59 0.32
C PRO A 6 -9.86 15.69 0.82
N GLY A 7 -9.85 15.32 2.10
CA GLY A 7 -8.84 14.39 2.66
C GLY A 7 -9.05 12.91 2.31
N ARG A 8 -10.27 12.46 2.02
CA ARG A 8 -10.54 11.06 1.63
C ARG A 8 -9.97 10.76 0.25
N GLY A 9 -10.21 11.66 -0.72
CA GLY A 9 -9.68 11.49 -2.07
C GLY A 9 -8.15 11.43 -2.11
N GLU A 10 -7.48 12.24 -1.29
CA GLU A 10 -6.01 12.23 -1.19
C GLU A 10 -5.46 10.93 -0.56
N VAL A 11 -6.18 10.35 0.40
CA VAL A 11 -5.83 9.04 1.00
C VAL A 11 -6.06 7.91 0.00
N ASP A 12 -7.17 7.93 -0.74
CA ASP A 12 -7.47 6.96 -1.79
C ASP A 12 -6.38 6.99 -2.88
N GLU A 13 -5.97 8.19 -3.34
CA GLU A 13 -4.88 8.36 -4.30
C GLU A 13 -3.53 7.82 -3.77
N LEU A 14 -3.23 8.01 -2.48
CA LEU A 14 -2.02 7.46 -1.86
C LEU A 14 -2.05 5.94 -1.80
N PHE A 15 -3.21 5.36 -1.51
CA PHE A 15 -3.38 3.91 -1.52
C PHE A 15 -3.16 3.36 -2.93
N ASP A 16 -3.78 3.97 -3.94
CA ASP A 16 -3.63 3.57 -5.34
C ASP A 16 -2.17 3.67 -5.79
N ASP A 17 -1.46 4.74 -5.42
CA ASP A 17 -0.04 4.91 -5.73
C ASP A 17 0.83 3.87 -5.02
N LEU A 18 0.51 3.53 -3.77
CA LEU A 18 1.22 2.47 -3.05
C LEU A 18 0.99 1.11 -3.71
N LEU A 19 -0.26 0.78 -4.04
CA LEU A 19 -0.61 -0.48 -4.69
C LEU A 19 0.04 -0.59 -6.08
N ALA A 20 0.01 0.49 -6.86
CA ALA A 20 0.68 0.56 -8.14
C ALA A 20 2.19 0.37 -8.00
N HIS A 21 2.80 0.96 -6.97
CA HIS A 21 4.23 0.75 -6.69
C HIS A 21 4.54 -0.71 -6.35
N LEU A 22 3.76 -1.32 -5.44
CA LEU A 22 3.94 -2.73 -5.03
C LEU A 22 3.87 -3.67 -6.23
N VAL A 23 2.84 -3.50 -7.07
CA VAL A 23 2.66 -4.28 -8.28
C VAL A 23 3.81 -4.01 -9.27
N ASP A 24 4.21 -2.76 -9.50
CA ASP A 24 5.30 -2.40 -10.43
C ASP A 24 6.61 -3.11 -10.09
N VAL A 25 7.03 -3.05 -8.81
CA VAL A 25 8.36 -3.52 -8.37
C VAL A 25 8.40 -4.99 -7.95
N SER A 26 7.24 -5.62 -7.75
CA SER A 26 7.16 -7.03 -7.37
C SER A 26 6.17 -7.78 -8.27
N PRO A 27 6.65 -8.40 -9.37
CA PRO A 27 5.87 -9.35 -10.14
C PRO A 27 5.27 -10.46 -9.27
N THR A 28 5.99 -10.94 -8.25
CA THR A 28 5.49 -11.97 -7.33
C THR A 28 4.29 -11.47 -6.53
N THR A 29 4.35 -10.27 -5.95
CA THR A 29 3.19 -9.64 -5.28
C THR A 29 2.05 -9.39 -6.26
N ALA A 30 2.34 -8.99 -7.50
CA ALA A 30 1.31 -8.82 -8.53
C ALA A 30 0.52 -10.12 -8.76
N THR A 31 1.21 -11.26 -8.90
CA THR A 31 0.58 -12.58 -9.01
C THR A 31 -0.28 -12.91 -7.79
N GLN A 32 0.20 -12.64 -6.57
CA GLN A 32 -0.56 -12.85 -5.33
C GLN A 32 -1.85 -12.03 -5.27
N LEU A 33 -1.83 -10.82 -5.83
CA LEU A 33 -2.98 -9.93 -5.93
C LEU A 33 -3.89 -10.25 -7.14
N GLY A 34 -3.56 -11.27 -7.93
CA GLY A 34 -4.34 -11.70 -9.10
C GLY A 34 -4.02 -10.97 -10.41
N ASP A 35 -2.97 -10.14 -10.44
CA ASP A 35 -2.45 -9.55 -11.68
C ASP A 35 -1.43 -10.49 -12.33
N HIS A 36 -1.91 -11.24 -13.32
CA HIS A 36 -1.15 -12.29 -13.99
C HIS A 36 -0.34 -11.84 -15.21
N ARG A 37 -0.25 -10.53 -15.47
CA ARG A 37 0.43 -10.02 -16.67
C ARG A 37 1.93 -10.29 -16.69
N ARG A 38 2.55 -10.57 -15.54
CA ARG A 38 4.00 -10.75 -15.36
C ARG A 38 4.38 -12.03 -14.59
N ASP A 39 3.53 -13.06 -14.64
CA ASP A 39 3.76 -14.35 -13.93
C ASP A 39 5.07 -15.06 -14.33
N ALA A 40 5.70 -14.69 -15.44
CA ALA A 40 6.97 -15.24 -15.89
C ALA A 40 8.20 -14.48 -15.35
N GLU A 41 8.00 -13.44 -14.55
CA GLU A 41 9.04 -12.56 -14.01
C GLU A 41 9.20 -12.77 -12.49
N LEU A 42 10.35 -12.40 -11.95
CA LEU A 42 10.64 -12.38 -10.51
C LEU A 42 11.08 -10.98 -10.10
N ASP A 43 10.95 -10.68 -8.81
CA ASP A 43 11.38 -9.40 -8.24
C ASP A 43 12.86 -9.13 -8.52
N ASP A 44 13.14 -7.96 -9.12
CA ASP A 44 14.50 -7.49 -9.33
C ASP A 44 15.04 -6.80 -8.07
N TRP A 45 16.18 -7.30 -7.58
CA TRP A 45 16.92 -6.78 -6.44
C TRP A 45 18.31 -6.29 -6.84
N GLY A 46 18.45 -5.81 -8.08
CA GLY A 46 19.68 -5.20 -8.56
C GLY A 46 20.17 -4.05 -7.66
N PRO A 47 21.45 -3.66 -7.77
CA PRO A 47 22.10 -2.76 -6.81
C PRO A 47 21.43 -1.39 -6.62
N ALA A 48 20.66 -0.92 -7.60
CA ALA A 48 19.97 0.38 -7.55
C ALA A 48 18.46 0.27 -7.23
N GLU A 49 17.90 -0.94 -7.23
CA GLU A 49 16.44 -1.12 -7.15
C GLU A 49 15.93 -0.93 -5.71
N ALA A 50 16.67 -1.43 -4.72
CA ALA A 50 16.40 -1.13 -3.32
C ALA A 50 16.37 0.39 -3.04
N ASP A 51 17.34 1.13 -3.57
CA ASP A 51 17.38 2.60 -3.42
C ASP A 51 16.21 3.28 -4.14
N ARG A 52 15.78 2.77 -5.31
CA ARG A 52 14.60 3.28 -6.02
C ARG A 52 13.33 3.07 -5.20
N ARG A 53 13.11 1.86 -4.70
CA ARG A 53 11.98 1.52 -3.82
C ARG A 53 11.97 2.40 -2.56
N LEU A 54 13.11 2.59 -1.89
CA LEU A 54 13.22 3.47 -0.72
C LEU A 54 12.87 4.93 -1.03
N ARG A 55 13.28 5.45 -2.20
CA ARG A 55 12.93 6.82 -2.62
C ARG A 55 11.42 6.97 -2.81
N THR A 56 10.78 6.03 -3.51
CA THR A 56 9.33 6.05 -3.72
C THR A 56 8.56 5.95 -2.40
N LEU A 57 8.92 5.00 -1.53
CA LEU A 57 8.30 4.86 -0.21
C LEU A 57 8.49 6.12 0.65
N GLY A 58 9.66 6.76 0.59
CA GLY A 58 9.92 8.02 1.26
C GLY A 58 9.09 9.19 0.71
N GLU A 59 8.78 9.19 -0.58
CA GLU A 59 7.90 10.18 -1.20
C GLU A 59 6.44 9.98 -0.80
N LEU A 60 5.95 8.74 -0.78
CA LEU A 60 4.62 8.40 -0.27
C LEU A 60 4.47 8.80 1.20
N ARG A 61 5.46 8.50 2.05
CA ARG A 61 5.43 8.89 3.47
C ARG A 61 5.36 10.40 3.65
N ARG A 62 6.16 11.17 2.91
CA ARG A 62 6.15 12.64 2.95
C ARG A 62 4.83 13.23 2.49
N ARG A 63 4.20 12.65 1.47
CA ARG A 63 2.87 13.08 1.01
C ARG A 63 1.82 12.82 2.09
N LEU A 64 1.86 11.65 2.72
CA LEU A 64 0.97 11.28 3.82
C LEU A 64 1.15 12.20 5.05
N ASP A 65 2.38 12.56 5.42
CA ASP A 65 2.66 13.54 6.48
C ASP A 65 2.12 14.95 6.19
N GLY A 66 1.88 15.26 4.91
CA GLY A 66 1.29 16.53 4.48
C GLY A 66 -0.23 16.58 4.63
N LEU A 67 -0.89 15.44 4.90
CA LEU A 67 -2.34 15.38 5.02
C LEU A 67 -2.80 15.74 6.44
N ASP A 68 -3.78 16.64 6.56
CA ASP A 68 -4.39 17.04 7.84
C ASP A 68 -5.35 15.97 8.42
N VAL A 69 -5.41 14.79 7.81
CA VAL A 69 -6.32 13.68 8.19
C VAL A 69 -5.92 13.00 9.49
N LEU A 70 -4.64 13.05 9.86
CA LEU A 70 -4.11 12.50 11.11
C LEU A 70 -4.18 13.50 12.27
N ALA A 71 -4.62 14.74 12.03
CA ALA A 71 -4.73 15.72 13.09
C ALA A 71 -5.85 15.36 14.08
N PRO A 72 -5.64 15.53 15.39
CA PRO A 72 -6.67 15.31 16.39
C PRO A 72 -7.88 16.21 16.08
N GLU A 73 -9.10 15.71 16.33
CA GLU A 73 -10.35 16.32 15.86
C GLU A 73 -10.52 17.81 16.22
N GLY A 74 -9.84 18.28 17.27
CA GLY A 74 -9.82 19.68 17.71
C GLY A 74 -8.83 20.61 17.01
N SER A 75 -7.93 20.11 16.15
CA SER A 75 -6.94 20.89 15.39
C SER A 75 -7.25 21.01 13.89
N ARG A 76 -8.21 20.23 13.37
CA ARG A 76 -8.65 20.33 11.97
C ARG A 76 -9.19 21.74 11.72
N ARG A 77 -8.57 22.46 10.78
CA ARG A 77 -8.75 23.90 10.62
C ARG A 77 -10.21 24.26 10.38
N GLY A 78 -10.83 24.95 11.34
CA GLY A 78 -12.16 25.53 11.21
C GLY A 78 -12.24 26.46 10.00
N SER A 79 -12.81 25.97 8.90
CA SER A 79 -13.24 26.76 7.76
C SER A 79 -14.64 26.34 7.32
N ALA A 80 -15.60 26.46 8.23
CA ALA A 80 -17.02 26.38 7.86
C ALA A 80 -17.77 27.54 8.49
N GLY A 81 -17.92 28.62 7.71
CA GLY A 81 -19.02 29.55 7.88
C GLY A 81 -20.37 28.83 7.75
N PRO A 82 -21.47 29.43 8.22
CA PRO A 82 -22.76 28.77 8.30
C PRO A 82 -23.38 28.65 6.91
N GLY A 83 -23.13 27.55 6.20
CA GLY A 83 -23.76 27.31 4.91
C GLY A 83 -23.42 25.93 4.37
N HIS A 84 -24.44 25.06 4.33
CA HIS A 84 -24.45 23.77 3.63
C HIS A 84 -23.51 22.68 4.21
N ARG A 85 -23.96 22.04 5.30
CA ARG A 85 -23.50 20.69 5.64
C ARG A 85 -24.06 19.70 4.61
N GLY A 86 -23.29 19.42 3.57
CA GLY A 86 -23.37 18.15 2.86
C GLY A 86 -23.06 17.02 3.84
N SER A 87 -23.78 15.91 3.72
CA SER A 87 -23.83 14.80 4.65
C SER A 87 -22.59 13.90 4.58
N ALA A 88 -21.40 14.42 4.87
CA ALA A 88 -20.30 13.57 5.32
C ALA A 88 -20.71 13.02 6.69
N GLY A 89 -20.94 11.71 6.77
CA GLY A 89 -21.34 11.09 8.03
C GLY A 89 -20.20 11.21 9.05
N PRO A 90 -20.46 11.15 10.36
CA PRO A 90 -19.41 11.10 11.38
C PRO A 90 -18.44 9.91 11.23
N GLY A 91 -18.69 8.99 10.30
CA GLY A 91 -17.79 7.88 9.95
C GLY A 91 -16.80 8.16 8.82
N ASP A 92 -17.03 9.15 7.93
CA ASP A 92 -16.20 9.35 6.73
C ASP A 92 -14.82 9.93 7.09
N ASP A 93 -14.77 10.87 8.03
CA ASP A 93 -13.50 11.47 8.50
C ASP A 93 -12.69 10.47 9.35
N GLY A 94 -13.39 9.56 10.05
CA GLY A 94 -12.76 8.50 10.84
C GLY A 94 -12.23 7.35 9.99
N GLU A 95 -12.95 7.00 8.91
CA GLU A 95 -12.51 6.03 7.90
C GLU A 95 -11.22 6.50 7.23
N ALA A 96 -11.21 7.72 6.69
CA ALA A 96 -10.01 8.28 6.04
C ALA A 96 -8.81 8.40 6.98
N ALA A 97 -9.02 8.75 8.26
CA ALA A 97 -7.95 8.78 9.25
C ALA A 97 -7.43 7.37 9.58
N GLY A 98 -8.32 6.37 9.65
CA GLY A 98 -7.95 4.97 9.85
C GLY A 98 -7.14 4.44 8.67
N ASP A 99 -7.57 4.69 7.45
CA ASP A 99 -6.88 4.29 6.22
C ASP A 99 -5.50 4.96 6.12
N ALA A 100 -5.41 6.25 6.45
CA ALA A 100 -4.14 6.97 6.52
C ALA A 100 -3.16 6.32 7.52
N LEU A 101 -3.64 5.85 8.69
CA LEU A 101 -2.81 5.14 9.65
C LEU A 101 -2.31 3.79 9.10
N LEU A 102 -3.19 3.03 8.43
CA LEU A 102 -2.80 1.75 7.81
C LEU A 102 -1.75 1.94 6.71
N ILE A 103 -1.91 2.96 5.87
CA ILE A 103 -0.93 3.29 4.83
C ILE A 103 0.40 3.73 5.47
N ALA A 104 0.37 4.54 6.54
CA ALA A 104 1.57 4.96 7.26
C ALA A 104 2.35 3.76 7.78
N ASP A 105 1.68 2.88 8.52
CA ASP A 105 2.29 1.69 9.12
C ASP A 105 2.82 0.74 8.05
N ALA A 106 2.10 0.55 6.95
CA ALA A 106 2.56 -0.27 5.83
C ALA A 106 3.85 0.31 5.23
N VAL A 107 3.86 1.60 4.89
CA VAL A 107 5.03 2.28 4.31
C VAL A 107 6.22 2.24 5.26
N ASP A 108 6.02 2.50 6.55
CA ASP A 108 7.08 2.48 7.54
C ASP A 108 7.63 1.06 7.76
N GLY A 109 6.76 0.04 7.75
CA GLY A 109 7.16 -1.37 7.78
C GLY A 109 8.02 -1.76 6.58
N MET A 110 7.58 -1.45 5.36
CA MET A 110 8.35 -1.73 4.14
C MET A 110 9.71 -1.02 4.12
N ARG A 111 9.76 0.24 4.58
CA ARG A 111 11.02 0.98 4.72
C ARG A 111 11.94 0.32 5.73
N PHE A 112 11.42 -0.11 6.87
CA PHE A 112 12.19 -0.81 7.90
C PHE A 112 12.76 -2.14 7.40
N GLU A 113 11.98 -2.94 6.68
CA GLU A 113 12.47 -4.18 6.08
C GLU A 113 13.58 -3.91 5.06
N LEU A 114 13.39 -2.88 4.23
CA LEU A 114 14.28 -2.58 3.12
C LEU A 114 15.60 -1.92 3.55
N GLU A 115 15.55 -0.94 4.46
CA GLU A 115 16.70 -0.18 4.94
C GLU A 115 17.29 -0.71 6.25
N GLY A 116 16.44 -1.18 7.16
CA GLY A 116 16.83 -1.66 8.48
C GLY A 116 17.29 -3.10 8.47
N LEU A 117 16.44 -4.02 8.02
CA LEU A 117 16.76 -5.46 7.98
C LEU A 117 17.65 -5.82 6.80
N ARG A 118 17.38 -5.19 5.65
CA ARG A 118 18.11 -5.40 4.38
C ARG A 118 18.22 -6.88 4.01
N VAL A 119 17.14 -7.64 4.22
CA VAL A 119 17.13 -9.11 4.08
C VAL A 119 17.61 -9.53 2.68
N HIS A 120 17.21 -8.79 1.64
CA HIS A 120 17.68 -8.97 0.26
C HIS A 120 19.21 -8.92 0.10
N ALA A 121 19.93 -8.22 0.98
CA ALA A 121 21.39 -8.09 0.92
C ALA A 121 22.11 -8.91 1.99
N SER A 122 21.45 -9.20 3.11
CA SER A 122 22.07 -9.85 4.27
C SER A 122 21.76 -11.35 4.38
N ASP A 123 20.67 -11.83 3.76
CA ASP A 123 20.23 -13.22 3.82
C ASP A 123 20.14 -13.85 2.42
N PRO A 124 21.03 -14.79 2.07
CA PRO A 124 20.96 -15.48 0.78
C PRO A 124 19.70 -16.36 0.63
N LEU A 125 19.05 -16.78 1.73
CA LEU A 125 17.82 -17.58 1.67
C LEU A 125 16.64 -16.78 1.10
N TYR A 126 16.69 -15.46 1.19
CA TYR A 126 15.67 -14.57 0.64
C TYR A 126 15.32 -14.88 -0.81
N TYR A 127 16.33 -15.14 -1.66
CA TYR A 127 16.12 -15.43 -3.07
C TYR A 127 15.53 -16.83 -3.32
N LEU A 128 15.87 -17.78 -2.45
CA LEU A 128 15.28 -19.12 -2.51
C LEU A 128 13.80 -19.06 -2.10
N GLU A 129 13.49 -18.34 -1.02
CA GLU A 129 12.12 -18.10 -0.57
C GLU A 129 11.30 -17.43 -1.67
N LEU A 130 11.79 -16.34 -2.26
CA LEU A 130 11.15 -15.63 -3.37
C LEU A 130 10.82 -16.57 -4.55
N ALA A 131 11.78 -17.40 -4.97
CA ALA A 131 11.55 -18.33 -6.07
C ALA A 131 10.52 -19.41 -5.70
N THR A 132 10.62 -19.97 -4.49
CA THR A 132 9.72 -21.04 -4.04
C THR A 132 8.29 -20.55 -3.80
N SER A 133 8.10 -19.36 -3.22
CA SER A 133 6.79 -18.75 -3.04
C SER A 133 6.14 -18.45 -4.38
N SER A 134 6.88 -17.88 -5.33
CA SER A 134 6.37 -17.58 -6.68
C SER A 134 5.87 -18.84 -7.39
N VAL A 135 6.65 -19.93 -7.36
CA VAL A 135 6.23 -21.21 -7.94
C VAL A 135 5.02 -21.79 -7.20
N TYR A 136 5.00 -21.71 -5.87
CA TYR A 136 3.86 -22.15 -5.07
C TYR A 136 2.59 -21.38 -5.41
N ASP A 137 2.67 -20.06 -5.56
CA ASP A 137 1.53 -19.20 -5.89
C ASP A 137 0.98 -19.47 -7.28
N LEU A 138 1.85 -19.84 -8.23
CA LEU A 138 1.45 -20.33 -9.56
C LEU A 138 0.78 -21.71 -9.50
N ILE A 139 1.27 -22.64 -8.66
CA ILE A 139 0.71 -23.99 -8.53
C ILE A 139 -0.63 -23.98 -7.79
N ARG A 140 -0.77 -23.17 -6.74
CA ARG A 140 -2.02 -23.06 -5.95
C ARG A 140 -3.22 -22.61 -6.80
N ARG A 141 -2.97 -22.19 -8.03
CA ARG A 141 -3.86 -21.34 -8.81
C ARG A 141 -5.06 -22.02 -9.47
N ASP A 142 -5.21 -23.35 -9.51
CA ASP A 142 -6.38 -23.94 -10.22
C ASP A 142 -6.93 -25.28 -9.68
N ASP A 143 -6.41 -25.82 -8.58
CA ASP A 143 -6.71 -27.22 -8.19
C ASP A 143 -7.78 -27.37 -7.09
N LEU A 144 -8.14 -26.28 -6.41
CA LEU A 144 -9.08 -26.31 -5.29
C LEU A 144 -10.40 -25.68 -5.69
N ALA A 145 -11.41 -26.52 -5.86
CA ALA A 145 -12.80 -26.07 -5.89
C ALA A 145 -13.08 -25.22 -4.63
N PRO A 146 -13.84 -24.11 -4.74
CA PRO A 146 -14.24 -23.36 -3.56
C PRO A 146 -14.97 -24.29 -2.59
N GLU A 147 -14.60 -24.21 -1.30
CA GLU A 147 -15.29 -24.92 -0.22
C GLU A 147 -16.81 -24.70 -0.35
N PRO A 148 -17.63 -25.76 -0.37
CA PRO A 148 -19.07 -25.62 -0.45
C PRO A 148 -19.57 -24.88 0.79
N ARG A 149 -20.20 -23.72 0.58
CA ARG A 149 -20.86 -22.99 1.66
C ARG A 149 -22.08 -23.81 2.11
N ALA A 150 -22.01 -24.36 3.33
CA ALA A 150 -23.13 -25.01 4.00
C ALA A 150 -24.13 -24.00 4.58
#